data_AF-A0A1Z9FFP8-F1
#
_entry.id   AF-A0A1Z9FFP8-F1
#
_cell.length_a   1.000
_cell.length_b   1.000
_cell.length_c   1.000
_cell.angle_alpha   90.00
_cell.angle_beta   90.00
_cell.angle_gamma   90.00
#
_symmetry.space_group_name_H-M   'P 1'
#
loop_
_entity.id
_entity.type
_entity.pdbx_description
1 polymer ?
#
loop_
_entity_poly.entity_id
_entity_poly.type
_entity_poly.pdbx_seq_one_letter_code
_entity_poly.pdbx_strand_id
1 'polypeptide(L)'
;MADAVTSQTIGDNVGAKSILVKLTNISDGSGESAVTKVDVSALAKDTNGESCSRVAIQEIYYDIFGMRVDLLWNASSNVVCKVLGANGALSSQGYIDTSDFGGITNNAGSGINGDLLLTTTGHTDGDHYTIILKLSKTY
;
A
#
# COMPACT_ATOMS: atom_id res chain seq x y z
N MET A 1 2.47 12.30 -21.15
CA MET A 1 3.63 11.69 -20.47
C MET A 1 3.05 10.61 -19.58
N ALA A 2 3.63 9.41 -19.48
CA ALA A 2 3.04 8.36 -18.63
C ALA A 2 3.10 8.75 -17.14
N ASP A 3 2.14 8.28 -16.35
CA ASP A 3 2.13 8.31 -14.87
C ASP A 3 3.53 8.05 -14.29
N ALA A 4 4.06 9.00 -13.50
CA ALA A 4 5.40 8.90 -12.90
C ALA A 4 5.33 8.16 -11.54
N VAL A 5 5.12 6.85 -11.61
CA VAL A 5 4.91 5.99 -10.43
C VAL A 5 6.23 5.43 -9.90
N THR A 6 6.44 5.49 -8.59
CA THR A 6 7.54 4.77 -7.93
C THR A 6 7.05 3.97 -6.72
N SER A 7 7.68 2.81 -6.50
CA SER A 7 7.53 2.01 -5.28
C SER A 7 8.92 1.65 -4.78
N GLN A 8 9.16 1.82 -3.48
CA GLN A 8 10.42 1.49 -2.84
C GLN A 8 10.15 0.78 -1.51
N THR A 9 10.71 -0.41 -1.37
CA THR A 9 10.75 -1.13 -0.09
C THR A 9 12.08 -0.88 0.62
N ILE A 10 12.02 -0.54 1.91
CA ILE A 10 13.16 -0.17 2.76
C ILE A 10 13.17 -1.07 3.99
N GLY A 11 14.37 -1.56 4.34
CA GLY A 11 14.58 -2.38 5.53
C GLY A 11 14.19 -3.86 5.39
N ASP A 12 13.86 -4.32 4.17
CA ASP A 12 13.53 -5.72 3.90
C ASP A 12 14.78 -6.61 3.81
N ASN A 13 15.39 -6.85 4.97
CA ASN A 13 16.49 -7.79 5.13
C ASN A 13 15.99 -9.13 5.66
N VAL A 14 16.80 -10.19 5.55
CA VAL A 14 16.49 -11.50 6.13
C VAL A 14 16.18 -11.37 7.63
N GLY A 15 15.03 -11.91 8.05
CA GLY A 15 14.58 -11.84 9.44
C GLY A 15 13.88 -10.55 9.87
N ALA A 16 13.77 -9.54 8.99
CA ALA A 16 13.09 -8.29 9.31
C ALA A 16 11.62 -8.54 9.72
N LYS A 17 11.19 -8.04 10.88
CA LYS A 17 9.78 -8.14 11.32
C LYS A 17 8.93 -6.96 10.86
N SER A 18 9.56 -5.88 10.41
CA SER A 18 8.88 -4.74 9.83
C SER A 18 9.66 -4.14 8.68
N ILE A 19 8.95 -3.61 7.70
CA ILE A 19 9.50 -2.95 6.51
C ILE A 19 8.77 -1.63 6.29
N LEU A 20 9.40 -0.73 5.55
CA LEU A 20 8.80 0.52 5.12
C LEU A 20 8.62 0.51 3.62
N VAL A 21 7.43 0.84 3.13
CA VAL A 21 7.12 0.94 1.71
C VAL A 21 6.75 2.37 1.39
N LYS A 22 7.53 3.00 0.51
CA LYS A 22 7.28 4.36 0.00
C LYS A 22 6.71 4.28 -1.40
N LEU A 23 5.58 4.93 -1.61
CA LEU A 23 4.86 4.99 -2.87
C LEU A 23 4.72 6.44 -3.29
N THR A 24 5.01 6.74 -4.55
CA THR A 24 4.74 8.07 -5.14
C THR A 24 4.11 7.94 -6.51
N ASN A 25 3.31 8.92 -6.90
CA ASN A 25 2.79 9.08 -8.26
C ASN A 25 2.64 10.57 -8.56
N ILE A 26 3.00 10.97 -9.79
CA ILE A 26 2.50 12.19 -10.44
C ILE A 26 1.69 11.72 -11.66
N SER A 27 0.39 11.97 -11.60
CA SER A 27 -0.62 11.47 -12.52
C SER A 27 -0.57 12.21 -13.85
N ASP A 28 -0.79 11.47 -14.93
CA ASP A 28 -1.03 11.96 -16.28
C ASP A 28 -2.53 11.98 -16.67
N GLY A 29 -3.39 11.60 -15.71
CA GLY A 29 -4.83 11.47 -15.89
C GLY A 29 -5.33 10.06 -16.24
N SER A 30 -4.45 9.05 -16.28
CA SER A 30 -4.85 7.63 -16.46
C SER A 30 -4.96 6.85 -15.16
N GLY A 31 -4.21 7.27 -14.13
CA GLY A 31 -4.23 6.70 -12.79
C GLY A 31 -3.86 5.22 -12.71
N GLU A 32 -4.17 4.60 -11.59
CA GLU A 32 -3.77 3.22 -11.29
C GLU A 32 -4.99 2.35 -10.98
N SER A 33 -4.99 1.11 -11.48
CA SER A 33 -6.07 0.15 -11.27
C SER A 33 -5.51 -1.16 -10.75
N ALA A 34 -5.72 -1.42 -9.45
CA ALA A 34 -5.31 -2.64 -8.76
C ALA A 34 -3.83 -3.01 -8.95
N VAL A 35 -2.95 -2.00 -8.94
CA VAL A 35 -1.50 -2.19 -9.11
C VAL A 35 -0.91 -2.77 -7.83
N THR A 36 -0.19 -3.89 -7.93
CA THR A 36 0.53 -4.47 -6.78
C THR A 36 1.63 -3.53 -6.31
N LYS A 37 1.51 -3.04 -5.08
CA LYS A 37 2.51 -2.16 -4.43
C LYS A 37 3.38 -2.92 -3.44
N VAL A 38 2.83 -3.98 -2.85
CA VAL A 38 3.56 -4.93 -1.99
C VAL A 38 3.23 -6.33 -2.46
N ASP A 39 4.22 -6.99 -3.05
CA ASP A 39 4.18 -8.43 -3.35
C ASP A 39 4.76 -9.18 -2.15
N VAL A 40 3.91 -9.87 -1.40
CA VAL A 40 4.31 -10.57 -0.18
C VAL A 40 5.28 -11.70 -0.47
N SER A 41 5.11 -12.38 -1.60
CA SER A 41 5.94 -13.52 -1.99
C SER A 41 7.36 -13.11 -2.39
N ALA A 42 7.55 -11.84 -2.77
CA ALA A 42 8.85 -11.27 -3.12
C ALA A 42 9.63 -10.70 -1.92
N LEU A 43 9.02 -10.60 -0.73
CA LEU A 43 9.69 -10.08 0.47
C LEU A 43 10.72 -11.07 1.01
N ALA A 44 11.77 -10.55 1.66
CA ALA A 44 12.84 -11.37 2.24
C ALA A 44 12.30 -12.44 3.21
N LYS A 45 12.95 -13.59 3.27
CA LYS A 45 12.59 -14.69 4.18
C LYS A 45 12.96 -14.38 5.63
N ASP A 46 12.45 -15.18 6.56
CA ASP A 46 12.93 -15.14 7.94
C ASP A 46 14.32 -15.80 8.07
N THR A 47 14.86 -15.80 9.30
CA THR A 47 16.16 -16.42 9.59
C THR A 47 16.16 -17.95 9.47
N ASN A 48 14.99 -18.58 9.47
CA ASN A 48 14.82 -20.03 9.30
C ASN A 48 14.57 -20.43 7.84
N GLY A 49 14.42 -19.46 6.93
CA GLY A 49 14.16 -19.69 5.50
C GLY A 49 12.67 -19.74 5.14
N GLU A 50 11.78 -19.42 6.09
CA GLU A 50 10.33 -19.34 5.87
C GLU A 50 10.00 -18.09 5.06
N SER A 51 9.10 -18.26 4.08
CA SER A 51 8.68 -17.16 3.21
C SER A 51 7.67 -16.29 3.94
N CYS A 52 7.65 -14.98 3.65
CA CYS A 52 6.63 -14.10 4.20
C CYS A 52 5.25 -14.60 3.72
N SER A 53 4.33 -14.84 4.65
CA SER A 53 2.99 -15.32 4.35
C SER A 53 1.97 -14.19 4.34
N ARG A 54 2.15 -13.16 5.17
CA ARG A 54 1.27 -11.98 5.23
C ARG A 54 1.99 -10.72 5.70
N VAL A 55 1.36 -9.59 5.41
CA VAL A 55 1.68 -8.31 6.03
C VAL A 55 0.48 -7.72 6.75
N ALA A 56 0.74 -6.89 7.76
CA ALA A 56 -0.26 -6.02 8.36
C ALA A 56 0.25 -4.57 8.35
N ILE A 57 -0.61 -3.62 8.01
CA ILE A 57 -0.26 -2.20 7.99
C ILE A 57 -0.28 -1.67 9.41
N GLN A 58 0.88 -1.30 9.94
CA GLN A 58 1.03 -0.74 11.28
C GLN A 58 0.77 0.76 11.27
N GLU A 59 1.43 1.47 10.35
CA GLU A 59 1.37 2.92 10.23
C GLU A 59 1.20 3.34 8.77
N ILE A 60 0.47 4.43 8.55
CA ILE A 60 0.28 5.07 7.25
C ILE A 60 0.54 6.56 7.41
N TYR A 61 1.55 7.07 6.71
CA TYR A 61 1.66 8.49 6.40
C TYR A 61 1.21 8.70 4.96
N TYR A 62 0.39 9.71 4.71
CA TYR A 62 -0.04 10.04 3.36
C TYR A 62 -0.13 11.55 3.16
N ASP A 63 0.12 11.94 1.92
CA ASP A 63 -0.12 13.27 1.37
C ASP A 63 -0.61 13.08 -0.07
N ILE A 64 -1.81 13.58 -0.36
CA ILE A 64 -2.53 13.35 -1.62
C ILE A 64 -3.13 14.67 -2.08
N PHE A 65 -2.99 14.96 -3.37
CA PHE A 65 -3.56 16.12 -4.02
C PHE A 65 -4.49 15.66 -5.16
N GLY A 66 -5.71 16.23 -5.20
CA GLY A 66 -6.65 16.11 -6.31
C GLY A 66 -7.30 14.75 -6.57
N MET A 67 -6.80 13.66 -5.96
CA MET A 67 -7.31 12.31 -6.19
C MET A 67 -7.72 11.57 -4.91
N ARG A 68 -8.42 10.45 -5.09
CA ARG A 68 -8.65 9.43 -4.05
C ARG A 68 -7.77 8.21 -4.33
N VAL A 69 -7.16 7.67 -3.27
CA VAL A 69 -6.35 6.45 -3.31
C VAL A 69 -6.99 5.37 -2.45
N ASP A 70 -7.25 4.21 -3.04
CA ASP A 70 -7.73 3.03 -2.34
C ASP A 70 -6.60 2.02 -2.20
N LEU A 71 -6.23 1.72 -0.95
CA LEU A 71 -5.40 0.56 -0.61
C LEU A 71 -6.30 -0.66 -0.52
N LEU A 72 -5.94 -1.73 -1.24
CA LEU A 72 -6.76 -2.92 -1.40
C LEU A 72 -5.98 -4.16 -0.97
N TRP A 73 -6.65 -5.07 -0.29
CA TRP A 73 -6.18 -6.43 -0.08
C TRP A 73 -6.48 -7.29 -1.30
N ASN A 74 -5.46 -7.95 -1.83
CA ASN A 74 -5.63 -8.87 -2.95
C ASN A 74 -6.43 -10.11 -2.52
N ALA A 75 -7.42 -10.46 -3.35
CA ALA A 75 -8.19 -11.70 -3.28
C ALA A 75 -8.90 -11.94 -4.63
N SER A 76 -9.67 -13.02 -4.77
CA SER A 76 -10.53 -13.23 -5.96
C SER A 76 -11.48 -12.05 -6.22
N SER A 77 -11.87 -11.35 -5.17
CA SER A 77 -12.48 -10.02 -5.23
C SER A 77 -11.77 -9.14 -4.22
N ASN A 78 -11.00 -8.16 -4.70
CA ASN A 78 -10.20 -7.28 -3.86
C ASN A 78 -11.07 -6.56 -2.83
N VAL A 79 -10.59 -6.46 -1.59
CA VAL A 79 -11.30 -5.80 -0.49
C VAL A 79 -10.60 -4.50 -0.13
N VAL A 80 -11.37 -3.44 0.11
CA VAL A 80 -10.81 -2.16 0.54
C VAL A 80 -10.21 -2.30 1.93
N CYS A 81 -8.90 -2.06 2.03
CA CYS A 81 -8.18 -1.96 3.29
C CYS A 81 -8.36 -0.56 3.88
N LYS A 82 -8.06 0.47 3.08
CA LYS A 82 -8.14 1.87 3.51
C LYS A 82 -8.35 2.77 2.31
N VAL A 83 -9.29 3.71 2.46
CA VAL A 83 -9.46 4.84 1.54
C VAL A 83 -8.68 6.03 2.10
N LEU A 84 -7.86 6.64 1.24
CA LEU A 84 -7.07 7.84 1.52
C LEU A 84 -7.43 8.93 0.52
N GLY A 85 -7.38 10.18 0.97
CA GLY A 85 -7.86 11.31 0.18
C GLY A 85 -9.38 11.33 0.02
N ALA A 86 -9.86 12.24 -0.83
CA ALA A 86 -11.26 12.33 -1.17
C ALA A 86 -11.39 12.77 -2.63
N ASN A 87 -12.42 12.26 -3.32
CA ASN A 87 -12.72 12.67 -4.68
C ASN A 87 -13.12 14.16 -4.68
N GLY A 88 -12.25 15.03 -5.22
CA GLY A 88 -12.46 16.48 -5.28
C GLY A 88 -11.94 17.29 -4.08
N ALA A 89 -11.22 16.70 -3.13
CA ALA A 89 -10.46 17.50 -2.16
C ALA A 89 -9.16 18.00 -2.80
N LEU A 90 -8.87 19.30 -2.67
CA LEU A 90 -7.65 19.88 -3.22
C LEU A 90 -6.41 19.24 -2.60
N SER A 91 -6.39 19.01 -1.29
CA SER A 91 -5.32 18.26 -0.62
C SER A 91 -5.82 17.47 0.59
N SER A 92 -5.16 16.35 0.86
CA SER A 92 -5.43 15.49 2.01
C SER A 92 -4.13 14.85 2.50
N GLN A 93 -3.77 15.16 3.73
CA GLN A 93 -2.60 14.61 4.40
C GLN A 93 -2.97 14.06 5.77
N GLY A 94 -2.19 13.10 6.26
CA GLY A 94 -2.42 12.55 7.59
C GLY A 94 -1.44 11.47 7.98
N TYR A 95 -1.54 11.11 9.25
CA TYR A 95 -0.83 9.99 9.86
C TYR A 95 -1.84 9.12 10.60
N ILE A 96 -1.76 7.81 10.37
CA ILE A 96 -2.61 6.80 11.00
C ILE A 96 -1.68 5.78 11.63
N ASP A 97 -1.84 5.55 12.93
CA ASP A 97 -1.15 4.50 13.66
C ASP A 97 -2.18 3.50 14.19
N THR A 98 -1.97 2.24 13.85
CA THR A 98 -2.77 1.09 14.29
C THR A 98 -1.90 0.02 14.94
N SER A 99 -0.64 0.35 15.24
CA SER A 99 0.33 -0.60 15.75
C SER A 99 -0.04 -1.17 17.11
N ASP A 100 -0.68 -0.35 17.97
CA ASP A 100 -1.23 -0.78 19.26
C ASP A 100 -2.31 -1.87 19.13
N PHE A 101 -2.95 -2.00 17.97
CA PHE A 101 -3.97 -3.00 17.68
C PHE A 101 -3.44 -4.20 16.90
N GLY A 102 -2.14 -4.26 16.64
CA GLY A 102 -1.52 -5.28 15.78
C GLY A 102 -1.59 -4.97 14.28
N GLY A 103 -2.05 -3.77 13.91
CA GLY A 103 -2.14 -3.29 12.54
C GLY A 103 -3.40 -3.73 11.78
N ILE A 104 -3.61 -3.12 10.61
CA ILE A 104 -4.68 -3.49 9.69
C ILE A 104 -4.27 -4.76 8.95
N THR A 105 -4.96 -5.86 9.22
CA THR A 105 -4.69 -7.17 8.62
C THR A 105 -5.58 -7.42 7.39
N ASN A 106 -5.11 -8.29 6.50
CA ASN A 106 -5.89 -8.71 5.35
C ASN A 106 -7.12 -9.54 5.79
N ASN A 107 -8.30 -8.97 5.61
CA ASN A 107 -9.60 -9.55 5.93
C ASN A 107 -10.36 -10.05 4.68
N ALA A 108 -9.67 -10.20 3.55
CA ALA A 108 -10.28 -10.67 2.31
C ALA A 108 -10.52 -12.19 2.33
N GLY A 109 -11.47 -12.64 1.50
CA GLY A 109 -11.99 -14.01 1.49
C GLY A 109 -11.10 -15.01 0.75
N SER A 110 -11.67 -15.78 -0.17
CA SER A 110 -10.94 -16.77 -0.97
C SER A 110 -9.93 -16.12 -1.93
N GLY A 111 -8.85 -16.83 -2.23
CA GLY A 111 -7.87 -16.44 -3.25
C GLY A 111 -6.88 -15.35 -2.82
N ILE A 112 -6.78 -15.10 -1.51
CA ILE A 112 -5.80 -14.18 -0.94
C ILE A 112 -4.36 -14.66 -1.14
N ASN A 113 -3.48 -13.76 -1.54
CA ASN A 113 -2.03 -14.01 -1.61
C ASN A 113 -1.22 -13.14 -0.61
N GLY A 114 -1.90 -12.25 0.11
CA GLY A 114 -1.29 -11.33 1.09
C GLY A 114 -0.91 -9.97 0.51
N ASP A 115 -0.96 -9.79 -0.81
CA ASP A 115 -0.50 -8.57 -1.48
C ASP A 115 -1.34 -7.35 -1.13
N LEU A 116 -0.67 -6.20 -1.15
CA LEU A 116 -1.30 -4.89 -1.07
C LEU A 116 -1.31 -4.25 -2.45
N LEU A 117 -2.51 -3.93 -2.92
CA LEU A 117 -2.73 -3.26 -4.20
C LEU A 117 -3.15 -1.80 -3.97
N LEU A 118 -3.01 -0.99 -5.02
CA LEU A 118 -3.42 0.40 -5.02
C LEU A 118 -4.25 0.71 -6.27
N THR A 119 -5.34 1.44 -6.06
CA THR A 119 -6.17 2.02 -7.12
C THR A 119 -6.32 3.52 -6.88
N THR A 120 -6.27 4.34 -7.92
CA THR A 120 -6.60 5.76 -7.85
C THR A 120 -7.92 6.06 -8.56
N THR A 121 -8.68 7.03 -8.06
CA THR A 121 -9.94 7.48 -8.66
C THR A 121 -10.05 9.00 -8.58
N GLY A 122 -10.73 9.59 -9.57
CA GLY A 122 -10.88 11.04 -9.68
C GLY A 122 -9.58 11.78 -10.01
N HIS A 123 -8.61 11.08 -10.60
CA HIS A 123 -7.31 11.65 -10.97
C HIS A 123 -7.40 12.46 -12.26
N THR A 124 -6.61 13.52 -12.30
CA THR A 124 -6.36 14.39 -13.45
C THR A 124 -4.84 14.54 -13.66
N ASP A 125 -4.44 15.22 -14.73
CA ASP A 125 -3.02 15.52 -15.00
C ASP A 125 -2.44 16.44 -13.92
N GLY A 126 -1.33 16.05 -13.31
CA GLY A 126 -0.64 16.76 -12.24
C GLY A 126 -1.08 16.41 -10.81
N ASP A 127 -2.14 15.63 -10.65
CA ASP A 127 -2.52 15.09 -9.34
C ASP A 127 -1.43 14.15 -8.82
N HIS A 128 -1.22 14.10 -7.51
CA HIS A 128 -0.12 13.29 -6.97
C HIS A 128 -0.45 12.70 -5.61
N TYR A 129 0.31 11.67 -5.26
CA TYR A 129 0.35 11.15 -3.91
C TYR A 129 1.77 10.84 -3.47
N THR A 130 2.01 10.94 -2.17
CA THR A 130 3.11 10.31 -1.45
C THR A 130 2.53 9.54 -0.29
N ILE A 131 2.75 8.23 -0.26
CA ILE A 131 2.29 7.34 0.81
C ILE A 131 3.48 6.58 1.36
N ILE A 132 3.60 6.55 2.68
CA ILE A 132 4.61 5.77 3.40
C ILE A 132 3.88 4.82 4.33
N LEU A 133 4.16 3.54 4.18
CA LEU A 133 3.56 2.46 4.96
C LEU A 133 4.63 1.81 5.82
N LYS A 134 4.36 1.62 7.11
CA LYS A 134 5.11 0.67 7.93
C LYS A 134 4.31 -0.62 8.01
N LEU A 135 4.91 -1.72 7.57
CA LEU A 135 4.27 -3.02 7.49
C LEU A 135 4.98 -3.98 8.45
N SER A 136 4.22 -4.78 9.20
CA SER A 136 4.75 -5.93 9.93
C SER A 136 4.66 -7.18 9.05
N LYS A 137 5.69 -8.03 9.09
CA LYS A 137 5.75 -9.29 8.35
C LYS A 137 5.38 -10.48 9.24
N THR A 138 4.55 -11.35 8.71
CA THR A 138 4.27 -12.67 9.26
C THR A 138 4.87 -13.72 8.34
N TYR A 139 5.50 -14.73 8.93
CA TYR A 139 6.14 -15.84 8.25
C TYR A 139 5.31 -17.08 8.57
#